data_AF-A0A0J1FT35-F1
#
_entry.id   AF-A0A0J1FT35-F1
#
_cell.length_a   1.000
_cell.length_b   1.000
_cell.length_c   1.000
_cell.angle_alpha   90.00
_cell.angle_beta   90.00
_cell.angle_gamma   90.00
#
_symmetry.space_group_name_H-M   'P 1'
#
loop_
_entity.id
_entity.type
_entity.pdbx_description
1 polymer ?
#
loop_
_entity_poly.entity_id
_entity_poly.type
_entity_poly.pdbx_seq_one_letter_code
_entity_poly.pdbx_strand_id
1 'polypeptide(L)'
;MTQKPKHRVRHVKHASTTNTAHKSLVKVVVQNDIGEWVRPATGDKFYIDETTKFPSIVFEIKTDIPPPYQWKWIIVWEAHVSGLRESAKRGRNLKTFSEAGSFSSNDKSWQADLGGKSLGGKLSVEVMAGEGKFRRTVFVLGKNPAKADVVAYLATLPNSTGFDQVIDQESHFKNFINADNEPVVAGDAGYGMTQMTHPSPSYEQVWNWQKNVQAGITLFQEKQAAAKKYLGQQGRHYTDEQLTMETITRWNGGAYHSWNPQTNTWERTPEMLCDPATGNIGWDMTKPINTGKTADDLHQRDKGTYGAMKAGQSDDHAWTYSGVCYADHMVNH
;
A
#
# COMPACT_ATOMS: atom_id res chain seq x y z
N MET A 1 45.20 4.54 36.73
CA MET A 1 44.04 3.85 37.35
C MET A 1 42.80 4.67 37.05
N THR A 2 41.89 4.15 36.23
CA THR A 2 40.66 4.87 35.84
C THR A 2 39.47 3.92 36.05
N GLN A 3 38.59 4.25 37.00
CA GLN A 3 37.46 3.42 37.40
C GLN A 3 36.37 3.40 36.32
N LYS A 4 35.85 2.20 36.00
CA LYS A 4 34.67 2.01 35.12
C LYS A 4 33.38 2.47 35.83
N PRO A 5 32.39 3.03 35.11
CA PRO A 5 31.11 3.39 35.72
C PRO A 5 30.29 2.14 36.06
N LYS A 6 29.71 2.11 37.27
CA LYS A 6 28.80 1.06 37.74
C LYS A 6 27.48 1.11 36.96
N HIS A 7 27.15 0.00 36.30
CA HIS A 7 25.84 -0.23 35.70
C HIS A 7 24.78 -0.26 36.80
N ARG A 8 23.82 0.68 36.76
CA ARG A 8 22.70 0.72 37.71
C ARG A 8 21.55 -0.09 37.12
N VAL A 9 21.34 -1.30 37.64
CA VAL A 9 20.18 -2.13 37.29
C VAL A 9 18.95 -1.57 38.01
N ARG A 10 17.97 -1.08 37.27
CA ARG A 10 16.64 -0.75 37.81
C ARG A 10 15.75 -1.98 37.69
N HIS A 11 15.34 -2.54 38.83
CA HIS A 11 14.30 -3.57 38.86
C HIS A 11 12.93 -2.95 38.56
N VAL A 12 12.27 -3.44 37.51
CA VAL A 12 10.87 -3.13 37.20
C VAL A 12 10.02 -4.33 37.64
N LYS A 13 8.95 -4.09 38.40
CA LYS A 13 8.18 -5.12 39.13
C LYS A 13 7.15 -5.90 38.29
N HIS A 14 7.07 -5.72 36.98
CA HIS A 14 6.12 -6.47 36.12
C HIS A 14 6.72 -6.81 34.75
N ALA A 15 7.84 -7.54 34.72
CA ALA A 15 8.34 -8.16 33.50
C ALA A 15 7.67 -9.54 33.32
N SER A 16 6.82 -9.68 32.30
CA SER A 16 6.38 -10.99 31.82
C SER A 16 7.58 -11.75 31.24
N THR A 17 7.86 -12.92 31.81
CA THR A 17 8.75 -14.03 31.37
C THR A 17 9.85 -13.69 30.34
N THR A 18 11.10 -13.67 30.80
CA THR A 18 12.28 -13.63 29.92
C THR A 18 12.59 -15.03 29.39
N ASN A 19 12.67 -15.18 28.06
CA ASN A 19 13.06 -16.41 27.39
C ASN A 19 14.57 -16.69 27.60
N THR A 20 14.93 -17.91 28.01
CA THR A 20 16.30 -18.31 28.39
C THR A 20 17.20 -18.72 27.21
N ALA A 21 16.80 -18.47 25.96
CA ALA A 21 17.59 -18.84 24.79
C ALA A 21 18.65 -17.79 24.40
N HIS A 22 19.93 -18.09 24.66
CA HIS A 22 21.08 -17.37 24.08
C HIS A 22 20.99 -17.42 22.55
N LYS A 23 20.75 -16.26 21.89
CA LYS A 23 20.60 -15.99 20.44
C LYS A 23 19.18 -15.73 19.91
N SER A 24 18.21 -15.43 20.77
CA SER A 24 16.95 -14.83 20.30
C SER A 24 17.06 -13.30 20.26
N LEU A 25 17.21 -12.72 19.06
CA LEU A 25 16.99 -11.27 18.84
C LEU A 25 15.49 -10.98 18.83
N VAL A 26 14.82 -11.12 19.98
CA VAL A 26 13.47 -10.57 20.15
C VAL A 26 13.63 -9.05 20.27
N LYS A 27 13.16 -8.32 19.26
CA LYS A 27 13.01 -6.86 19.33
C LYS A 27 11.95 -6.57 20.40
N VAL A 28 12.38 -6.31 21.63
CA VAL A 28 11.48 -5.91 22.72
C VAL A 28 10.96 -4.51 22.39
N VAL A 29 9.73 -4.43 21.89
CA VAL A 29 9.01 -3.15 21.80
C VAL A 29 8.56 -2.81 23.21
N VAL A 30 9.31 -1.93 23.88
CA VAL A 30 8.91 -1.44 25.21
C VAL A 30 7.70 -0.52 25.03
N GLN A 31 6.52 -1.04 25.35
CA GLN A 31 5.30 -0.25 25.48
C GLN A 31 5.35 0.44 26.85
N ASN A 32 5.51 1.77 26.85
CA ASN A 32 5.56 2.57 28.06
C ASN A 32 4.14 2.83 28.61
N ASP A 33 3.37 1.78 28.86
CA ASP A 33 2.03 1.88 29.40
C ASP A 33 2.08 2.17 30.92
N ILE A 34 1.16 3.00 31.40
CA ILE A 34 1.16 3.56 32.76
C ILE A 34 -0.27 3.56 33.31
N GLY A 35 -0.39 3.40 34.63
CA GLY A 35 -1.66 3.44 35.35
C GLY A 35 -2.44 2.13 35.25
N GLU A 36 -3.49 2.01 36.06
CA GLU A 36 -4.42 0.89 36.01
C GLU A 36 -5.53 1.13 34.98
N TRP A 37 -5.80 0.11 34.16
CA TRP A 37 -6.81 0.16 33.10
C TRP A 37 -7.77 -1.00 33.28
N VAL A 38 -9.05 -0.74 33.03
CA VAL A 38 -10.07 -1.79 32.94
C VAL A 38 -9.96 -2.49 31.59
N ARG A 39 -9.80 -1.71 30.52
CA ARG A 39 -9.64 -2.18 29.13
C ARG A 39 -9.11 -1.06 28.22
N PRO A 40 -8.54 -1.39 27.06
CA PRO A 40 -8.08 -2.73 26.64
C PRO A 40 -6.78 -3.13 27.36
N ALA A 41 -6.31 -4.36 27.17
CA ALA A 41 -4.98 -4.76 27.62
C ALA A 41 -3.89 -4.16 26.72
N THR A 42 -2.66 -4.11 27.24
CA THR A 42 -1.51 -3.62 26.47
C THR A 42 -1.25 -4.53 25.27
N GLY A 43 -1.16 -3.93 24.08
CA GLY A 43 -0.83 -4.64 22.86
C GLY A 43 -1.98 -5.44 22.25
N ASP A 44 -3.21 -5.30 22.76
CA ASP A 44 -4.40 -5.87 22.13
C ASP A 44 -4.47 -5.45 20.65
N LYS A 45 -4.93 -6.38 19.82
CA LYS A 45 -5.07 -6.20 18.38
C LYS A 45 -6.54 -6.06 18.02
N PHE A 46 -6.86 -5.01 17.28
CA PHE A 46 -8.18 -4.72 16.74
C PHE A 46 -8.09 -4.64 15.23
N TYR A 47 -9.19 -4.92 14.54
CA TYR A 47 -9.19 -5.06 13.08
C TYR A 47 -10.21 -4.12 12.46
N ILE A 48 -9.75 -3.29 11.53
CA ILE A 48 -10.60 -2.70 10.50
C ILE A 48 -11.10 -3.87 9.66
N ASP A 49 -12.42 -4.02 9.62
CA ASP A 49 -13.04 -5.18 8.98
C ASP A 49 -13.01 -5.09 7.45
N GLU A 50 -13.47 -6.16 6.82
CA GLU A 50 -13.56 -6.34 5.38
C GLU A 50 -14.44 -5.25 4.71
N THR A 51 -15.30 -4.56 5.48
CA THR A 51 -16.16 -3.45 5.01
C THR A 51 -15.56 -2.06 5.27
N THR A 52 -14.30 -2.01 5.69
CA THR A 52 -13.55 -0.79 6.07
C THR A 52 -14.00 -0.14 7.38
N LYS A 53 -14.84 -0.82 8.19
CA LYS A 53 -15.33 -0.25 9.44
C LYS A 53 -14.25 -0.30 10.51
N PHE A 54 -14.02 0.85 11.16
CA PHE A 54 -13.12 0.93 12.31
C PHE A 54 -13.66 0.10 13.49
N PRO A 55 -12.81 -0.68 14.18
CA PRO A 55 -13.25 -1.55 15.28
C PRO A 55 -13.78 -0.75 16.48
N SER A 56 -14.72 -1.33 17.23
CA SER A 56 -15.12 -0.77 18.53
C SER A 56 -14.02 -1.04 19.56
N ILE A 57 -13.28 0.01 19.90
CA ILE A 57 -12.26 -0.01 20.95
C ILE A 57 -12.71 0.91 22.09
N VAL A 58 -12.96 0.35 23.27
CA VAL A 58 -13.27 1.15 24.48
C VAL A 58 -12.05 1.19 25.39
N PHE A 59 -11.55 2.40 25.60
CA PHE A 59 -10.50 2.71 26.56
C PHE A 59 -11.13 3.11 27.88
N GLU A 60 -10.76 2.47 28.99
CA GLU A 60 -11.35 2.72 30.30
C GLU A 60 -10.27 2.66 31.39
N ILE A 61 -10.10 3.78 32.10
CA ILE A 61 -9.12 3.91 33.18
C ILE A 61 -9.74 3.55 34.52
N LYS A 62 -8.92 3.00 35.43
CA LYS A 62 -9.32 2.78 36.83
C LYS A 62 -8.69 3.85 37.70
N THR A 63 -9.52 4.74 38.24
CA THR A 63 -9.09 5.85 39.10
C THR A 63 -10.20 6.27 40.05
N ASP A 64 -9.83 6.74 41.24
CA ASP A 64 -10.73 7.40 42.19
C ASP A 64 -10.65 8.93 42.11
N ILE A 65 -9.75 9.46 41.26
CA ILE A 65 -9.59 10.90 41.05
C ILE A 65 -10.84 11.43 40.31
N PRO A 66 -11.48 12.50 40.81
CA PRO A 66 -12.66 13.07 40.16
C PRO A 66 -12.34 13.67 38.78
N PRO A 67 -13.34 13.77 37.89
CA PRO A 67 -13.21 14.46 36.60
C PRO A 67 -12.94 15.96 36.77
N PRO A 68 -12.50 16.68 35.70
CA PRO A 68 -12.42 16.23 34.32
C PRO A 68 -11.16 15.41 33.99
N TYR A 69 -11.31 14.50 33.04
CA TYR A 69 -10.24 13.69 32.46
C TYR A 69 -9.81 14.29 31.12
N GLN A 70 -8.51 14.59 30.97
CA GLN A 70 -7.96 15.05 29.70
C GLN A 70 -7.45 13.86 28.91
N TRP A 71 -8.13 13.54 27.83
CA TRP A 71 -7.80 12.46 26.92
C TRP A 71 -6.93 12.98 25.78
N LYS A 72 -5.89 12.23 25.43
CA LYS A 72 -5.08 12.42 24.24
C LYS A 72 -4.89 11.09 23.56
N TRP A 73 -4.91 11.08 22.23
CA TRP A 73 -4.60 9.90 21.46
C TRP A 73 -3.68 10.26 20.30
N ILE A 74 -2.85 9.29 19.94
CA ILE A 74 -1.99 9.35 18.75
C ILE A 74 -1.97 7.97 18.11
N ILE A 75 -2.19 7.92 16.80
CA ILE A 75 -2.05 6.70 16.00
C ILE A 75 -0.92 6.89 14.99
N VAL A 76 0.03 5.95 14.97
CA VAL A 76 1.22 6.01 14.12
C VAL A 76 1.40 4.71 13.37
N TRP A 77 1.71 4.80 12.08
CA TRP A 77 2.10 3.67 11.25
C TRP A 77 3.36 4.02 10.46
N GLU A 78 4.35 3.14 10.53
CA GLU A 78 5.59 3.22 9.75
C GLU A 78 5.41 2.35 8.51
N ALA A 79 5.33 2.97 7.34
CA ALA A 79 5.06 2.27 6.09
C ALA A 79 6.33 1.61 5.57
N HIS A 80 6.55 0.37 5.99
CA HIS A 80 7.66 -0.45 5.53
C HIS A 80 7.31 -1.27 4.29
N VAL A 81 8.25 -1.34 3.35
CA VAL A 81 8.11 -2.13 2.11
C VAL A 81 7.79 -3.60 2.42
N SER A 82 6.84 -4.19 1.71
CA SER A 82 6.55 -5.64 1.76
C SER A 82 6.65 -6.34 0.41
N GLY A 83 6.31 -5.65 -0.68
CA GLY A 83 5.87 -6.31 -1.91
C GLY A 83 4.60 -7.14 -1.67
N LEU A 84 4.30 -8.09 -2.57
CA LEU A 84 3.10 -8.96 -2.49
C LEU A 84 3.37 -10.33 -1.86
N ARG A 85 4.63 -10.66 -1.57
CA ARG A 85 4.99 -11.94 -0.94
C ARG A 85 4.44 -11.97 0.48
N GLU A 86 3.67 -13.01 0.80
CA GLU A 86 3.16 -13.24 2.16
C GLU A 86 4.31 -13.45 3.14
N SER A 87 4.58 -12.42 3.94
CA SER A 87 5.67 -12.38 4.91
C SER A 87 5.44 -11.25 5.90
N ALA A 88 5.57 -11.54 7.20
CA ALA A 88 5.60 -10.52 8.23
C ALA A 88 6.94 -9.74 8.27
N LYS A 89 7.96 -10.20 7.53
CA LYS A 89 9.22 -9.44 7.38
C LYS A 89 8.99 -8.28 6.45
N ARG A 90 9.24 -7.07 6.96
CA ARG A 90 9.16 -5.82 6.21
C ARG A 90 10.56 -5.26 5.93
N GLY A 91 10.68 -4.53 4.83
CA GLY A 91 11.88 -3.86 4.36
C GLY A 91 12.08 -2.48 5.01
N ARG A 92 12.73 -1.58 4.28
CA ARG A 92 12.97 -0.20 4.75
C ARG A 92 11.66 0.57 4.95
N ASN A 93 11.67 1.52 5.88
CA ASN A 93 10.57 2.49 6.04
C ASN A 93 10.62 3.49 4.87
N LEU A 94 9.47 3.75 4.24
CA LEU A 94 9.34 4.77 3.20
C LEU A 94 8.72 6.06 3.76
N LYS A 95 7.80 5.95 4.71
CA LYS A 95 7.02 7.08 5.24
C LYS A 95 6.41 6.73 6.58
N THR A 96 6.39 7.68 7.50
CA THR A 96 5.62 7.55 8.76
C THR A 96 4.36 8.39 8.65
N PHE A 97 3.22 7.74 8.86
CA PHE A 97 1.92 8.38 8.97
C PHE A 97 1.54 8.54 10.44
N SER A 98 0.93 9.67 10.79
CA SER A 98 0.50 9.96 12.15
C SER A 98 -0.74 10.84 12.16
N GLU A 99 -1.66 10.55 13.08
CA GLU A 99 -2.81 11.40 13.40
C GLU A 99 -2.93 11.45 14.93
N ALA A 100 -3.40 12.58 15.47
CA ALA A 100 -3.58 12.75 16.91
C ALA A 100 -4.80 13.62 17.21
N GLY A 101 -5.32 13.48 18.43
CA GLY A 101 -6.41 14.29 18.93
C GLY A 101 -6.42 14.37 20.44
N SER A 102 -7.22 15.29 20.97
CA SER A 102 -7.37 15.49 22.40
C SER A 102 -8.72 16.10 22.74
N PHE A 103 -9.26 15.75 23.90
CA PHE A 103 -10.53 16.28 24.41
C PHE A 103 -10.63 16.11 25.93
N SER A 104 -11.60 16.77 26.54
CA SER A 104 -11.92 16.64 27.96
C SER A 104 -13.24 15.88 28.12
N SER A 105 -13.32 14.98 29.10
CA SER A 105 -14.55 14.26 29.43
C SER A 105 -14.71 14.08 30.94
N ASN A 106 -15.95 13.90 31.41
CA ASN A 106 -16.23 13.48 32.78
C ASN A 106 -16.29 11.95 32.92
N ASP A 107 -16.28 11.22 31.80
CA ASP A 107 -16.34 9.76 31.78
C ASP A 107 -14.95 9.13 31.89
N LYS A 108 -14.83 8.06 32.68
CA LYS A 108 -13.61 7.25 32.80
C LYS A 108 -13.36 6.37 31.56
N SER A 109 -14.30 6.36 30.62
CA SER A 109 -14.25 5.59 29.39
C SER A 109 -14.37 6.46 28.15
N TRP A 110 -13.68 6.05 27.09
CA TRP A 110 -13.79 6.62 25.76
C TRP A 110 -13.91 5.51 24.72
N GLN A 111 -14.98 5.55 23.92
CA GLN A 111 -15.09 4.78 22.68
C GLN A 111 -14.24 5.49 21.62
N ALA A 112 -13.17 4.85 21.17
CA ALA A 112 -12.26 5.43 20.20
C ALA A 112 -13.01 5.83 18.93
N ASP A 113 -12.95 7.13 18.62
CA ASP A 113 -13.48 7.76 17.41
C ASP A 113 -12.37 8.68 16.89
N LEU A 114 -11.61 8.20 15.91
CA LEU A 114 -10.44 8.90 15.36
C LEU A 114 -10.87 10.01 14.38
N GLY A 115 -11.87 10.81 14.78
CA GLY A 115 -12.54 11.79 13.94
C GLY A 115 -13.32 11.18 12.78
N GLY A 116 -13.95 10.01 12.99
CA GLY A 116 -14.67 9.25 11.98
C GLY A 116 -13.79 8.56 10.93
N LYS A 117 -12.45 8.65 11.05
CA LYS A 117 -11.51 8.04 10.09
C LYS A 117 -11.21 6.58 10.44
N SER A 118 -11.04 5.75 9.41
CA SER A 118 -10.56 4.37 9.57
C SER A 118 -9.05 4.29 9.38
N LEU A 119 -8.31 4.39 10.49
CA LEU A 119 -6.84 4.43 10.51
C LEU A 119 -6.29 3.22 11.25
N GLY A 120 -5.26 2.57 10.71
CA GLY A 120 -4.54 1.50 11.40
C GLY A 120 -3.20 1.96 11.99
N GLY A 121 -2.45 1.03 12.56
CA GLY A 121 -1.16 1.27 13.20
C GLY A 121 -1.20 1.17 14.72
N LYS A 122 -0.17 1.72 15.37
CA LYS A 122 -0.02 1.74 16.83
C LYS A 122 -0.80 2.92 17.41
N LEU A 123 -1.91 2.63 18.08
CA LEU A 123 -2.74 3.61 18.78
C LEU A 123 -2.31 3.70 20.25
N SER A 124 -1.85 4.87 20.68
CA SER A 124 -1.52 5.18 22.06
C SER A 124 -2.51 6.19 22.62
N VAL A 125 -3.10 5.89 23.78
CA VAL A 125 -4.03 6.77 24.49
C VAL A 125 -3.40 7.17 25.81
N GLU A 126 -3.39 8.47 26.09
CA GLU A 126 -2.95 9.06 27.35
C GLU A 126 -4.12 9.76 28.03
N VAL A 127 -4.22 9.60 29.35
CA VAL A 127 -5.25 10.27 30.16
C VAL A 127 -4.60 10.95 31.34
N MET A 128 -4.93 12.23 31.54
CA MET A 128 -4.61 12.96 32.76
C MET A 128 -5.88 13.04 33.62
N ALA A 129 -5.78 12.57 34.86
CA ALA A 129 -6.83 12.69 35.88
C ALA A 129 -6.22 13.41 37.09
N GLY A 130 -6.41 14.72 37.21
CA GLY A 130 -5.65 15.53 38.18
C GLY A 130 -4.13 15.34 38.00
N GLU A 131 -3.45 14.87 39.06
CA GLU A 131 -2.03 14.50 39.01
C GLU A 131 -1.77 13.09 38.45
N GLY A 132 -2.81 12.25 38.37
CA GLY A 132 -2.73 10.89 37.84
C GLY A 132 -2.47 10.86 36.33
N LYS A 133 -1.61 9.95 35.90
CA LYS A 133 -1.24 9.74 34.50
C LYS A 133 -1.51 8.30 34.08
N PHE A 134 -2.18 8.14 32.96
CA PHE A 134 -2.47 6.84 32.35
C PHE A 134 -1.97 6.82 30.93
N ARG A 135 -1.43 5.69 30.49
CA ARG A 135 -1.09 5.43 29.10
C ARG A 135 -1.40 3.98 28.72
N ARG A 136 -2.05 3.76 27.57
CA ARG A 136 -2.33 2.44 27.01
C ARG A 136 -2.04 2.41 25.54
N THR A 137 -1.42 1.33 25.08
CA THR A 137 -1.10 1.12 23.67
C THR A 137 -1.78 -0.13 23.14
N VAL A 138 -2.40 -0.02 21.96
CA VAL A 138 -2.99 -1.14 21.19
C VAL A 138 -2.58 -1.04 19.73
N PHE A 139 -2.87 -2.08 18.94
CA PHE A 139 -2.64 -2.10 17.50
C PHE A 139 -3.95 -2.23 16.74
N VAL A 140 -4.12 -1.39 15.73
CA VAL A 140 -5.23 -1.48 14.77
C VAL A 140 -4.66 -2.00 13.45
N LEU A 141 -5.16 -3.14 13.00
CA LEU A 141 -4.76 -3.86 11.80
C LEU A 141 -5.92 -3.93 10.81
N GLY A 142 -5.71 -4.46 9.61
CA GLY A 142 -6.72 -4.46 8.55
C GLY A 142 -6.97 -5.84 7.96
N LYS A 143 -8.21 -6.08 7.54
CA LYS A 143 -8.59 -7.30 6.81
C LYS A 143 -8.89 -7.00 5.35
N ASN A 144 -8.51 -7.94 4.49
CA ASN A 144 -8.82 -7.85 3.07
C ASN A 144 -10.30 -8.17 2.82
N PRO A 145 -10.99 -7.41 1.94
CA PRO A 145 -12.30 -7.82 1.42
C PRO A 145 -12.18 -9.08 0.56
N ALA A 146 -13.31 -9.73 0.26
CA ALA A 146 -13.33 -10.74 -0.79
C ALA A 146 -13.21 -10.06 -2.18
N LYS A 147 -12.61 -10.76 -3.16
CA LYS A 147 -12.55 -10.28 -4.56
C LYS A 147 -13.93 -9.87 -5.08
N ALA A 148 -14.97 -10.65 -4.76
CA ALA A 148 -16.34 -10.36 -5.15
C ALA A 148 -16.87 -9.03 -4.59
N ASP A 149 -16.50 -8.66 -3.35
CA ASP A 149 -16.92 -7.40 -2.73
C ASP A 149 -16.25 -6.20 -3.40
N VAL A 150 -14.97 -6.34 -3.79
CA VAL A 150 -14.26 -5.30 -4.53
C VAL A 150 -14.89 -5.10 -5.91
N VAL A 151 -15.17 -6.19 -6.63
CA VAL A 151 -15.82 -6.13 -7.95
C VAL A 151 -17.22 -5.52 -7.84
N ALA A 152 -18.00 -5.91 -6.83
CA ALA A 152 -19.31 -5.32 -6.57
C ALA A 152 -19.21 -3.82 -6.26
N TYR A 153 -18.22 -3.39 -5.48
CA TYR A 153 -17.95 -1.98 -5.23
C TYR A 153 -17.58 -1.22 -6.51
N LEU A 154 -16.69 -1.78 -7.35
CA LEU A 154 -16.32 -1.19 -8.64
C LEU A 154 -17.52 -0.99 -9.57
N ALA A 155 -18.46 -1.92 -9.57
CA ALA A 155 -19.68 -1.83 -10.37
C ALA A 155 -20.59 -0.65 -9.97
N THR A 156 -20.43 -0.11 -8.75
CA THR A 156 -21.14 1.11 -8.30
C THR A 156 -20.48 2.40 -8.80
N LEU A 157 -19.24 2.31 -9.31
CA LEU A 157 -18.46 3.46 -9.75
C LEU A 157 -18.59 3.64 -11.27
N PRO A 158 -18.70 4.87 -11.78
CA PRO A 158 -18.80 5.10 -13.21
C PRO A 158 -17.48 4.75 -13.93
N ASN A 159 -17.56 4.38 -15.21
CA ASN A 159 -16.38 4.20 -16.08
C ASN A 159 -15.28 3.29 -15.47
N SER A 160 -15.67 2.22 -14.77
CA SER A 160 -14.76 1.32 -14.04
C SER A 160 -14.36 0.05 -14.79
N THR A 161 -14.91 -0.18 -15.99
CA THR A 161 -14.60 -1.34 -16.83
C THR A 161 -13.09 -1.51 -17.04
N GLY A 162 -12.58 -2.70 -16.75
CA GLY A 162 -11.16 -3.06 -16.88
C GLY A 162 -10.30 -2.68 -15.67
N PHE A 163 -10.82 -1.92 -14.70
CA PHE A 163 -10.04 -1.55 -13.52
C PHE A 163 -9.88 -2.72 -12.52
N ASP A 164 -10.77 -3.69 -12.55
CA ASP A 164 -10.65 -4.95 -11.81
C ASP A 164 -9.42 -5.75 -12.25
N GLN A 165 -9.12 -5.76 -13.56
CA GLN A 165 -7.90 -6.38 -14.09
C GLN A 165 -6.65 -5.67 -13.56
N VAL A 166 -6.67 -4.33 -13.51
CA VAL A 166 -5.57 -3.55 -12.93
C VAL A 166 -5.38 -3.90 -11.46
N ILE A 167 -6.45 -3.99 -10.66
CA ILE A 167 -6.36 -4.39 -9.26
C ILE A 167 -5.79 -5.80 -9.08
N ASP A 168 -6.20 -6.75 -9.94
CA ASP A 168 -5.67 -8.11 -9.89
C ASP A 168 -4.16 -8.11 -10.14
N GLN A 169 -3.71 -7.37 -11.15
CA GLN A 169 -2.29 -7.26 -11.49
C GLN A 169 -1.46 -6.55 -10.41
N GLU A 170 -1.98 -5.46 -9.85
CA GLU A 170 -1.26 -4.61 -8.90
C GLU A 170 -1.14 -5.25 -7.51
N SER A 171 -2.14 -6.03 -7.08
CA SER A 171 -2.15 -6.56 -5.72
C SER A 171 -2.84 -7.90 -5.50
N HIS A 172 -3.39 -8.52 -6.54
CA HIS A 172 -4.30 -9.67 -6.41
C HIS A 172 -5.44 -9.41 -5.42
N PHE A 173 -6.05 -8.22 -5.52
CA PHE A 173 -7.13 -7.76 -4.64
C PHE A 173 -6.74 -7.66 -3.15
N LYS A 174 -5.46 -7.44 -2.84
CA LYS A 174 -5.00 -7.28 -1.46
C LYS A 174 -4.70 -5.82 -1.13
N ASN A 175 -5.40 -5.29 -0.14
CA ASN A 175 -4.98 -4.06 0.51
C ASN A 175 -3.95 -4.30 1.62
N PHE A 176 -4.02 -5.46 2.28
CA PHE A 176 -3.18 -5.85 3.41
C PHE A 176 -2.43 -7.16 3.15
N ILE A 177 -1.24 -7.31 3.73
CA ILE A 177 -0.54 -8.61 3.76
C ILE A 177 -1.18 -9.46 4.86
N ASN A 178 -1.58 -10.70 4.56
CA ASN A 178 -2.29 -11.54 5.53
C ASN A 178 -1.39 -11.97 6.70
N ALA A 179 -0.08 -12.03 6.48
CA ALA A 179 0.89 -12.44 7.48
C ALA A 179 1.03 -11.48 8.68
N ASP A 180 0.73 -10.19 8.52
CA ASP A 180 0.81 -9.18 9.60
C ASP A 180 -0.36 -8.20 9.65
N ASN A 181 -1.24 -8.23 8.65
CA ASN A 181 -2.44 -7.40 8.53
C ASN A 181 -2.14 -5.90 8.43
N GLU A 182 -0.98 -5.54 7.89
CA GLU A 182 -0.63 -4.17 7.51
C GLU A 182 -0.73 -3.95 6.00
N PRO A 183 -0.96 -2.71 5.54
CA PRO A 183 -1.10 -2.39 4.13
C PRO A 183 0.07 -2.90 3.27
N VAL A 184 -0.24 -3.27 2.02
CA VAL A 184 0.78 -3.57 1.01
C VAL A 184 1.54 -2.29 0.68
N VAL A 185 2.87 -2.35 0.67
CA VAL A 185 3.74 -1.21 0.33
C VAL A 185 4.81 -1.68 -0.67
N ALA A 186 4.79 -1.13 -1.88
CA ALA A 186 5.84 -1.36 -2.88
C ALA A 186 7.05 -0.46 -2.66
N GLY A 187 8.20 -0.88 -3.22
CA GLY A 187 9.49 -0.22 -3.01
C GLY A 187 9.60 1.20 -3.58
N ASP A 188 8.72 1.53 -4.53
CA ASP A 188 8.56 2.82 -5.20
C ASP A 188 7.51 3.72 -4.53
N ALA A 189 6.99 3.31 -3.36
CA ALA A 189 5.93 3.96 -2.61
C ALA A 189 4.53 3.83 -3.25
N GLY A 190 4.24 2.73 -3.94
CA GLY A 190 2.86 2.28 -4.17
C GLY A 190 2.23 1.73 -2.88
N TYR A 191 0.97 2.08 -2.61
CA TYR A 191 0.26 1.65 -1.39
C TYR A 191 -1.09 0.99 -1.68
N GLY A 192 -1.37 -0.09 -0.95
CA GLY A 192 -2.69 -0.73 -0.90
C GLY A 192 -3.08 -1.43 -2.19
N MET A 193 -4.39 -1.65 -2.35
CA MET A 193 -4.95 -2.50 -3.40
C MET A 193 -4.66 -2.03 -4.83
N THR A 194 -4.62 -0.72 -5.08
CA THR A 194 -4.36 -0.17 -6.41
C THR A 194 -2.92 0.33 -6.57
N GLN A 195 -2.03 0.03 -5.62
CA GLN A 195 -0.64 0.49 -5.59
C GLN A 195 -0.49 2.00 -5.88
N MET A 196 -1.33 2.84 -5.25
CA MET A 196 -1.30 4.30 -5.48
C MET A 196 0.06 4.89 -5.14
N THR A 197 0.75 5.48 -6.13
CA THR A 197 2.06 6.11 -5.95
C THR A 197 2.00 7.62 -6.12
N HIS A 198 1.37 8.11 -7.20
CA HIS A 198 1.28 9.54 -7.53
C HIS A 198 -0.13 9.91 -8.05
N PRO A 199 -0.86 10.82 -7.38
CA PRO A 199 -0.50 11.47 -6.12
C PRO A 199 -0.37 10.44 -4.97
N SER A 200 0.52 10.73 -4.01
CA SER A 200 0.71 9.85 -2.85
C SER A 200 -0.58 9.82 -2.02
N PRO A 201 -1.07 8.63 -1.60
CA PRO A 201 -2.33 8.52 -0.87
C PRO A 201 -2.23 9.14 0.54
N SER A 202 -3.37 9.60 1.03
CA SER A 202 -3.55 10.01 2.43
C SER A 202 -3.46 8.79 3.37
N TYR A 203 -3.26 9.04 4.67
CA TYR A 203 -3.18 7.95 5.65
C TYR A 203 -4.40 7.03 5.61
N GLU A 204 -5.60 7.62 5.53
CA GLU A 204 -6.84 6.87 5.49
C GLU A 204 -7.02 6.11 4.17
N GLN A 205 -6.61 6.69 3.03
CA GLN A 205 -6.63 5.99 1.74
C GLN A 205 -5.72 4.75 1.71
N VAL A 206 -4.72 4.66 2.60
CA VAL A 206 -3.90 3.45 2.70
C VAL A 206 -4.57 2.36 3.54
N TRP A 207 -5.27 2.74 4.61
CA TRP A 207 -5.91 1.81 5.55
C TRP A 207 -7.38 1.48 5.23
N ASN A 208 -8.00 2.20 4.31
CA ASN A 208 -9.37 1.95 3.87
C ASN A 208 -9.34 1.55 2.38
N TRP A 209 -9.59 0.27 2.10
CA TRP A 209 -9.50 -0.27 0.73
C TRP A 209 -10.50 0.39 -0.23
N GLN A 210 -11.70 0.78 0.23
CA GLN A 210 -12.66 1.49 -0.62
C GLN A 210 -12.14 2.86 -1.01
N LYS A 211 -11.57 3.62 -0.07
CA LYS A 211 -10.92 4.91 -0.35
C LYS A 211 -9.66 4.76 -1.21
N ASN A 212 -8.93 3.65 -1.07
CA ASN A 212 -7.81 3.30 -1.96
C ASN A 212 -8.29 3.10 -3.39
N VAL A 213 -9.30 2.24 -3.57
CA VAL A 213 -9.95 1.95 -4.87
C VAL A 213 -10.54 3.22 -5.49
N GLN A 214 -11.21 4.05 -4.69
CA GLN A 214 -11.76 5.33 -5.15
C GLN A 214 -10.68 6.30 -5.64
N ALA A 215 -9.50 6.32 -5.01
CA ALA A 215 -8.38 7.12 -5.48
C ALA A 215 -7.82 6.57 -6.80
N GLY A 216 -7.62 5.26 -6.89
CA GLY A 216 -7.12 4.60 -8.10
C GLY A 216 -8.06 4.73 -9.28
N ILE A 217 -9.36 4.53 -9.09
CA ILE A 217 -10.33 4.62 -10.19
C ILE A 217 -10.46 6.06 -10.71
N THR A 218 -10.29 7.07 -9.86
CA THR A 218 -10.25 8.48 -10.31
C THR A 218 -9.12 8.69 -11.31
N LEU A 219 -7.92 8.19 -11.00
CA LEU A 219 -6.78 8.26 -11.90
C LEU A 219 -7.01 7.42 -13.17
N PHE A 220 -7.57 6.22 -13.03
CA PHE A 220 -7.90 5.35 -14.17
C PHE A 220 -8.89 6.02 -15.13
N GLN A 221 -9.91 6.71 -14.61
CA GLN A 221 -10.87 7.47 -15.41
C GLN A 221 -10.20 8.62 -16.18
N GLU A 222 -9.22 9.30 -15.59
CA GLU A 222 -8.41 10.29 -16.30
C GLU A 222 -7.61 9.65 -17.45
N LYS A 223 -7.02 8.47 -17.22
CA LYS A 223 -6.32 7.71 -18.27
C LYS A 223 -7.28 7.28 -19.37
N GLN A 224 -8.48 6.84 -19.02
CA GLN A 224 -9.51 6.45 -19.97
C GLN A 224 -10.00 7.65 -20.80
N ALA A 225 -10.20 8.81 -20.18
CA ALA A 225 -10.55 10.04 -20.89
C ALA A 225 -9.45 10.45 -21.89
N ALA A 226 -8.17 10.33 -21.50
CA ALA A 226 -7.05 10.56 -22.40
C ALA A 226 -7.01 9.53 -23.54
N ALA A 227 -7.29 8.26 -23.27
CA ALA A 227 -7.40 7.21 -24.28
C ALA A 227 -8.52 7.50 -25.28
N LYS A 228 -9.73 7.84 -24.81
CA LYS A 228 -10.87 8.23 -25.67
C LYS A 228 -10.52 9.41 -26.58
N LYS A 229 -9.85 10.44 -26.05
CA LYS A 229 -9.41 11.61 -26.83
C LYS A 229 -8.38 11.21 -27.89
N TYR A 230 -7.43 10.36 -27.53
CA TYR A 230 -6.38 9.91 -28.44
C TYR A 230 -6.93 9.02 -29.56
N LEU A 231 -7.73 8.01 -29.21
CA LEU A 231 -8.31 7.06 -30.15
C LEU A 231 -9.39 7.70 -31.05
N GLY A 232 -10.12 8.68 -30.53
CA GLY A 232 -11.15 9.42 -31.27
C GLY A 232 -10.62 10.61 -32.08
N GLN A 233 -9.32 10.86 -32.09
CA GLN A 233 -8.75 12.01 -32.79
C GLN A 233 -9.14 11.98 -34.27
N GLN A 234 -9.43 13.14 -34.86
CA GLN A 234 -9.86 13.27 -36.26
C GLN A 234 -11.12 12.44 -36.60
N GLY A 235 -11.96 12.13 -35.61
CA GLY A 235 -13.19 11.35 -35.81
C GLY A 235 -12.95 9.87 -36.09
N ARG A 236 -11.77 9.33 -35.73
CA ARG A 236 -11.44 7.91 -35.92
C ARG A 236 -12.30 7.03 -35.03
N HIS A 237 -12.72 5.90 -35.58
CA HIS A 237 -13.43 4.86 -34.83
C HIS A 237 -12.44 3.96 -34.09
N TYR A 238 -12.86 3.44 -32.94
CA TYR A 238 -12.12 2.48 -32.13
C TYR A 238 -13.09 1.53 -31.42
N THR A 239 -12.61 0.36 -31.04
CA THR A 239 -13.39 -0.66 -30.30
C THR A 239 -13.25 -0.48 -28.79
N ASP A 240 -14.13 -1.10 -28.02
CA ASP A 240 -14.04 -1.12 -26.55
C ASP A 240 -12.76 -1.83 -26.06
N GLU A 241 -12.31 -2.85 -26.79
CA GLU A 241 -11.03 -3.52 -26.53
C GLU A 241 -9.86 -2.56 -26.74
N GLN A 242 -9.85 -1.79 -27.84
CA GLN A 242 -8.81 -0.80 -28.09
C GLN A 242 -8.79 0.27 -26.99
N LEU A 243 -9.97 0.73 -26.55
CA LEU A 243 -10.08 1.65 -25.43
C LEU A 243 -9.52 1.06 -24.14
N THR A 244 -9.82 -0.20 -23.85
CA THR A 244 -9.34 -0.91 -22.64
C THR A 244 -7.82 -1.02 -22.64
N MET A 245 -7.24 -1.53 -23.73
CA MET A 245 -5.79 -1.70 -23.89
C MET A 245 -5.04 -0.36 -23.82
N GLU A 246 -5.58 0.68 -24.46
CA GLU A 246 -5.02 2.02 -24.43
C GLU A 246 -5.09 2.63 -23.02
N THR A 247 -6.16 2.37 -22.27
CA THR A 247 -6.33 2.84 -20.90
C THR A 247 -5.35 2.16 -19.93
N ILE A 248 -5.25 0.83 -20.00
CA ILE A 248 -4.31 0.03 -19.19
C ILE A 248 -2.86 0.43 -19.49
N THR A 249 -2.53 0.63 -20.76
CA THR A 249 -1.19 1.09 -21.16
C THR A 249 -0.87 2.46 -20.58
N ARG A 250 -1.84 3.38 -20.53
CA ARG A 250 -1.68 4.70 -19.93
C ARG A 250 -1.62 4.69 -18.41
N TRP A 251 -2.18 3.67 -17.77
CA TRP A 251 -2.03 3.46 -16.32
C TRP A 251 -0.56 3.21 -15.96
N ASN A 252 0.10 2.27 -16.66
CA ASN A 252 1.52 1.99 -16.43
C ASN A 252 2.44 3.04 -17.07
N GLY A 253 2.06 3.56 -18.24
CA GLY A 253 2.75 4.61 -18.97
C GLY A 253 2.95 4.27 -20.45
N GLY A 254 2.57 5.20 -21.35
CA GLY A 254 2.75 5.07 -22.81
C GLY A 254 1.45 5.18 -23.59
N ALA A 255 1.47 4.69 -24.83
CA ALA A 255 0.31 4.52 -25.71
C ALA A 255 0.38 3.12 -26.34
N TYR A 256 -0.76 2.43 -26.41
CA TYR A 256 -0.81 1.04 -26.91
C TYR A 256 -0.93 0.98 -28.42
N HIS A 257 -1.68 1.92 -28.99
CA HIS A 257 -1.95 1.94 -30.41
C HIS A 257 -1.24 3.09 -31.12
N SER A 258 -0.85 2.84 -32.36
CA SER A 258 -0.46 3.84 -33.34
C SER A 258 -1.43 3.77 -34.53
N TRP A 259 -1.78 4.92 -35.09
CA TRP A 259 -2.66 4.97 -36.26
C TRP A 259 -1.89 4.64 -37.53
N ASN A 260 -2.37 3.65 -38.29
CA ASN A 260 -1.84 3.32 -39.59
C ASN A 260 -2.68 4.03 -40.69
N PRO A 261 -2.13 5.04 -41.39
CA PRO A 261 -2.86 5.77 -42.42
C PRO A 261 -3.04 4.99 -43.73
N GLN A 262 -2.30 3.91 -43.95
CA GLN A 262 -2.44 3.07 -45.14
C GLN A 262 -3.65 2.14 -45.01
N THR A 263 -3.89 1.59 -43.82
CA THR A 263 -5.01 0.68 -43.52
C THR A 263 -6.21 1.39 -42.89
N ASN A 264 -6.05 2.64 -42.44
CA ASN A 264 -7.04 3.39 -41.65
C ASN A 264 -7.49 2.63 -40.40
N THR A 265 -6.55 2.00 -39.71
CA THR A 265 -6.81 1.26 -38.47
C THR A 265 -5.83 1.63 -37.36
N TRP A 266 -6.30 1.48 -36.12
CA TRP A 266 -5.44 1.48 -34.94
C TRP A 266 -4.71 0.14 -34.85
N GLU A 267 -3.39 0.19 -34.78
CA GLU A 267 -2.53 -1.00 -34.71
C GLU A 267 -1.73 -0.96 -33.41
N ARG A 268 -1.54 -2.12 -32.77
CA ARG A 268 -0.64 -2.25 -31.62
C ARG A 268 0.72 -1.67 -32.00
N THR A 269 1.27 -0.79 -31.16
CA THR A 269 2.57 -0.12 -31.32
C THR A 269 3.64 -1.10 -31.84
N PRO A 270 3.95 -1.08 -33.14
CA PRO A 270 4.65 -2.19 -33.82
C PRO A 270 6.13 -2.28 -33.45
N GLU A 271 6.72 -1.17 -33.00
CA GLU A 271 8.12 -1.09 -32.60
C GLU A 271 8.42 -1.78 -31.27
N MET A 272 7.41 -2.05 -30.43
CA MET A 272 7.63 -2.59 -29.09
C MET A 272 7.55 -4.12 -29.09
N LEU A 273 8.69 -4.77 -28.89
CA LEU A 273 8.78 -6.21 -28.63
C LEU A 273 8.81 -6.45 -27.12
N CYS A 274 7.87 -7.25 -26.61
CA CYS A 274 7.74 -7.50 -25.18
C CYS A 274 8.46 -8.77 -24.74
N ASP A 275 9.01 -8.75 -23.54
CA ASP A 275 9.64 -9.92 -22.92
C ASP A 275 8.56 -10.80 -22.28
N PRO A 276 8.28 -12.00 -22.82
CA PRO A 276 7.23 -12.88 -22.32
C PRO A 276 7.52 -13.44 -20.91
N ALA A 277 8.77 -13.37 -20.45
CA ALA A 277 9.16 -13.81 -19.11
C ALA A 277 8.94 -12.74 -18.02
N THR A 278 8.45 -11.56 -18.40
CA THR A 278 8.28 -10.41 -17.50
C THR A 278 6.90 -9.79 -17.62
N GLY A 279 6.52 -8.97 -16.65
CA GLY A 279 5.21 -8.31 -16.64
C GLY A 279 5.14 -7.01 -17.43
N ASN A 280 6.25 -6.29 -17.65
CA ASN A 280 6.22 -4.96 -18.26
C ASN A 280 7.54 -4.53 -18.91
N ILE A 281 8.46 -5.46 -19.20
CA ILE A 281 9.72 -5.14 -19.86
C ILE A 281 9.59 -5.42 -21.36
N GLY A 282 10.19 -4.56 -22.17
CA GLY A 282 10.30 -4.74 -23.60
C GLY A 282 11.41 -3.92 -24.23
N TRP A 283 11.50 -4.01 -25.55
CA TRP A 283 12.53 -3.40 -26.38
C TRP A 283 11.91 -2.65 -27.55
N ASP A 284 12.38 -1.44 -27.74
CA ASP A 284 12.14 -0.67 -28.95
C ASP A 284 13.01 -1.24 -30.08
N MET A 285 12.37 -1.85 -31.07
CA MET A 285 12.99 -2.52 -32.20
C MET A 285 13.52 -1.55 -33.27
N THR A 286 13.21 -0.25 -33.15
CA THR A 286 13.83 0.80 -33.99
C THR A 286 15.26 1.10 -33.56
N LYS A 287 15.66 0.72 -32.34
CA LYS A 287 17.05 0.86 -31.88
C LYS A 287 17.95 -0.13 -32.62
N PRO A 288 19.07 0.32 -33.22
CA PRO A 288 19.97 -0.55 -33.98
C PRO A 288 20.46 -1.80 -33.24
N ILE A 289 20.65 -1.71 -31.92
CA ILE A 289 21.12 -2.83 -31.09
C ILE A 289 20.06 -3.93 -30.90
N ASN A 290 18.78 -3.62 -31.11
CA ASN A 290 17.66 -4.55 -30.98
C ASN A 290 17.18 -5.09 -32.34
N THR A 291 17.47 -4.39 -33.44
CA THR A 291 16.98 -4.74 -34.77
C THR A 291 17.35 -6.17 -35.18
N GLY A 292 16.34 -6.94 -35.63
CA GLY A 292 16.51 -8.32 -36.09
C GLY A 292 16.73 -9.36 -34.98
N LYS A 293 16.66 -8.97 -33.70
CA LYS A 293 16.77 -9.89 -32.55
C LYS A 293 15.41 -10.44 -32.15
N THR A 294 15.41 -11.65 -31.62
CA THR A 294 14.22 -12.28 -31.03
C THR A 294 14.06 -11.86 -29.56
N ALA A 295 12.88 -12.09 -28.98
CA ALA A 295 12.65 -11.82 -27.55
C ALA A 295 13.59 -12.66 -26.67
N ASP A 296 13.87 -13.91 -27.04
CA ASP A 296 14.80 -14.78 -26.33
C ASP A 296 16.23 -14.24 -26.37
N ASP A 297 16.71 -13.78 -27.53
CA ASP A 297 18.04 -13.20 -27.67
C ASP A 297 18.23 -12.00 -26.74
N LEU A 298 17.24 -11.10 -26.72
CA LEU A 298 17.28 -9.87 -25.93
C LEU A 298 17.09 -10.16 -24.43
N HIS A 299 16.22 -11.10 -24.07
CA HIS A 299 16.06 -11.56 -22.69
C HIS A 299 17.38 -12.12 -22.14
N GLN A 300 18.06 -12.99 -22.89
CA GLN A 300 19.35 -13.54 -22.45
C GLN A 300 20.42 -12.46 -22.29
N ARG A 301 20.43 -11.45 -23.18
CA ARG A 301 21.34 -10.29 -23.08
C ARG A 301 21.09 -9.49 -21.80
N ASP A 302 19.82 -9.23 -21.47
CA ASP A 302 19.47 -8.16 -20.53
C ASP A 302 19.02 -8.64 -19.15
N LYS A 303 18.56 -9.89 -18.98
CA LYS A 303 17.97 -10.39 -17.73
C LYS A 303 18.82 -10.17 -16.47
N GLY A 304 20.14 -10.15 -16.61
CA GLY A 304 21.08 -9.89 -15.52
C GLY A 304 21.03 -8.46 -14.98
N THR A 305 20.49 -7.52 -15.76
CA THR A 305 20.44 -6.08 -15.44
C THR A 305 19.09 -5.65 -14.87
N TYR A 306 18.02 -6.44 -15.03
CA TYR A 306 16.67 -6.08 -14.58
C TYR A 306 16.59 -5.76 -13.08
N GLY A 307 17.37 -6.46 -12.26
CA GLY A 307 17.42 -6.23 -10.81
C GLY A 307 17.91 -4.83 -10.41
N ALA A 308 18.64 -4.14 -11.29
CA ALA A 308 19.06 -2.76 -11.09
C ALA A 308 17.99 -1.73 -11.51
N MET A 309 16.82 -2.19 -11.97
CA MET A 309 15.70 -1.34 -12.40
C MET A 309 16.17 -0.32 -13.46
N LYS A 310 15.72 0.94 -13.40
CA LYS A 310 16.13 2.00 -14.33
C LYS A 310 17.65 2.18 -14.43
N ALA A 311 18.42 1.85 -13.37
CA ALA A 311 19.88 1.95 -13.40
C ALA A 311 20.55 0.82 -14.21
N GLY A 312 19.83 -0.25 -14.52
CA GLY A 312 20.28 -1.32 -15.41
C GLY A 312 20.03 -1.06 -16.90
N GLN A 313 19.34 0.03 -17.24
CA GLN A 313 19.06 0.42 -18.62
C GLN A 313 20.26 1.21 -19.17
N SER A 314 20.80 0.79 -20.31
CA SER A 314 21.92 1.46 -20.97
C SER A 314 21.84 1.31 -22.49
N ASP A 315 22.78 1.91 -23.21
CA ASP A 315 22.87 1.73 -24.67
C ASP A 315 23.15 0.27 -25.07
N ASP A 316 23.91 -0.46 -24.24
CA ASP A 316 24.22 -1.89 -24.42
C ASP A 316 23.07 -2.81 -23.95
N HIS A 317 22.26 -2.31 -23.01
CA HIS A 317 21.12 -3.01 -22.41
C HIS A 317 19.86 -2.16 -22.57
N ALA A 318 19.44 -2.01 -23.83
CA ALA A 318 18.41 -1.05 -24.26
C ALA A 318 16.96 -1.52 -24.02
N TRP A 319 16.73 -2.25 -22.93
CA TRP A 319 15.38 -2.60 -22.45
C TRP A 319 14.73 -1.41 -21.72
N THR A 320 13.40 -1.40 -21.64
CA THR A 320 12.65 -0.39 -20.90
C THR A 320 11.42 -0.99 -20.23
N TYR A 321 10.89 -0.30 -19.23
CA TYR A 321 9.51 -0.51 -18.80
C TYR A 321 8.56 0.05 -19.85
N SER A 322 7.53 -0.71 -20.20
CA SER A 322 6.60 -0.39 -21.28
C SER A 322 5.17 -0.71 -20.87
N GLY A 323 4.28 0.28 -20.93
CA GLY A 323 2.86 0.05 -20.73
C GLY A 323 2.23 -0.84 -21.80
N VAL A 324 2.82 -0.91 -23.01
CA VAL A 324 2.38 -1.86 -24.06
C VAL A 324 2.58 -3.29 -23.57
N CYS A 325 3.77 -3.58 -23.03
CA CYS A 325 4.09 -4.91 -22.51
C CYS A 325 3.30 -5.24 -21.24
N TYR A 326 3.04 -4.22 -20.41
CA TYR A 326 2.13 -4.36 -19.28
C TYR A 326 0.72 -4.76 -19.72
N ALA A 327 0.16 -4.07 -20.71
CA ALA A 327 -1.17 -4.40 -21.22
C ALA A 327 -1.20 -5.78 -21.90
N ASP A 328 -0.20 -6.13 -22.72
CA ASP A 328 -0.06 -7.46 -23.31
C ASP A 328 -0.02 -8.56 -22.25
N HIS A 329 0.75 -8.35 -21.18
CA HIS A 329 0.85 -9.32 -20.09
C HIS A 329 -0.50 -9.52 -19.39
N MET A 330 -1.25 -8.43 -19.15
CA MET A 330 -2.54 -8.47 -18.47
C MET A 330 -3.64 -9.20 -19.25
N VAL A 331 -3.59 -9.23 -20.59
CA VAL A 331 -4.61 -9.91 -21.40
C VAL A 331 -4.25 -11.34 -21.78
N ASN A 332 -2.98 -11.74 -21.64
CA ASN A 332 -2.51 -13.07 -21.99
C ASN A 332 -2.41 -14.02 -20.76
N HIS A 333 -2.83 -13.58 -19.58
CA HIS A 333 -2.81 -14.33 -18.31
C HIS A 333 -4.16 -14.32 -17.60
#